data_AF-A0A925ADT9-F1
#
_entry.id   AF-A0A925ADT9-F1
#
_cell.length_a   1.000
_cell.length_b   1.000
_cell.length_c   1.000
_cell.angle_alpha   90.00
_cell.angle_beta   90.00
_cell.angle_gamma   90.00
#
_symmetry.space_group_name_H-M   'P 1'
#
loop_
_entity.id
_entity.type
_entity.pdbx_description
1 polymer ?
#
loop_
_entity_poly.entity_id
_entity_poly.type
_entity_poly.pdbx_seq_one_letter_code
_entity_poly.pdbx_strand_id
1 'polypeptide(L)'
;AKALGSLGAASLENAAHQKPEPSVLFYATDDTGINAEIEQLIHDAGFEPLRIGGIDQSIRMEVFGDLHQFGALGKTVTLPEAQEKV
;
A
#
# COMPACT_ATOMS: atom_id res chain seq x y z
N ALA A 1 11.25 7.69 9.90
CA ALA A 1 11.66 7.23 8.55
C ALA A 1 10.41 6.98 7.69
N LYS A 2 10.51 6.54 6.43
CA LYS A 2 9.33 6.19 5.61
C LYS A 2 9.54 4.93 4.78
N ALA A 3 8.47 4.16 4.61
CA ALA A 3 8.41 2.97 3.77
C ALA A 3 7.15 3.02 2.90
N LEU A 4 7.32 2.65 1.62
CA LEU A 4 6.23 2.43 0.68
C LEU A 4 6.14 0.93 0.43
N GLY A 5 4.93 0.37 0.45
CA GLY A 5 4.69 -1.05 0.18
C GLY A 5 5.15 -1.40 -1.23
N SER A 6 5.75 -2.58 -1.38
CA SER A 6 6.16 -3.10 -2.69
C SER A 6 5.05 -3.94 -3.31
N LEU A 7 5.03 -3.96 -4.64
CA LEU A 7 4.27 -4.93 -5.43
C LEU A 7 5.24 -5.63 -6.39
N GLY A 8 4.90 -6.84 -6.82
CA GLY A 8 5.59 -7.48 -7.95
C GLY A 8 5.40 -6.63 -9.21
N ALA A 9 6.41 -6.56 -10.09
CA ALA A 9 6.41 -5.67 -11.24
C ALA A 9 5.12 -5.78 -12.10
N ALA A 10 4.67 -7.01 -12.38
CA ALA A 10 3.44 -7.24 -13.12
C ALA A 10 2.19 -6.74 -12.36
N SER A 11 2.14 -6.88 -11.04
CA SER A 11 1.02 -6.37 -10.25
C SER A 11 1.04 -4.85 -10.15
N LEU A 12 2.22 -4.25 -10.01
CA LEU A 12 2.37 -2.79 -10.02
C LEU A 12 1.84 -2.20 -11.34
N GLU A 13 2.24 -2.78 -12.48
CA GLU A 13 1.80 -2.32 -13.80
C GLU A 13 0.31 -2.55 -14.04
N ASN A 14 -0.21 -3.75 -13.75
CA ASN A 14 -1.58 -4.11 -14.09
C ASN A 14 -2.63 -3.56 -13.10
N ALA A 15 -2.24 -3.25 -11.87
CA ALA A 15 -3.15 -2.73 -10.85
C ALA A 15 -3.26 -1.20 -10.83
N ALA A 16 -2.28 -0.51 -11.40
CA ALA A 16 -2.29 0.95 -11.50
C ALA A 16 -3.50 1.45 -12.29
N HIS A 17 -4.16 2.49 -11.77
CA HIS A 17 -5.32 3.17 -12.38
C HIS A 17 -6.53 2.26 -12.66
N GLN A 18 -6.63 1.11 -11.99
CA GLN A 18 -7.82 0.25 -12.08
C GLN A 18 -9.09 0.99 -11.63
N LYS A 19 -10.19 0.68 -12.31
CA LYS A 19 -11.53 1.24 -12.06
C LYS A 19 -12.57 0.12 -12.07
N PRO A 20 -13.71 0.26 -11.36
CA PRO A 20 -14.12 1.42 -10.57
C PRO A 20 -13.42 1.54 -9.21
N GLU A 21 -12.84 0.45 -8.70
CA GLU A 21 -12.19 0.39 -7.39
C GLU A 21 -10.67 0.27 -7.57
N PRO A 22 -9.87 1.31 -7.23
CA PRO A 22 -8.42 1.23 -7.29
C PRO A 22 -7.86 0.21 -6.29
N SER A 23 -6.73 -0.40 -6.65
CA SER A 23 -5.94 -1.18 -5.70
C SER A 23 -5.24 -0.27 -4.69
N VAL A 24 -4.96 -0.79 -3.50
CA VAL A 24 -4.27 -0.08 -2.44
C VAL A 24 -2.75 -0.19 -2.58
N LEU A 25 -2.06 0.90 -2.26
CA LEU A 25 -0.64 0.88 -1.93
C LEU A 25 -0.46 1.32 -0.46
N PHE A 26 0.07 0.41 0.36
CA PHE A 26 0.30 0.69 1.78
C PHE A 26 1.51 1.59 1.98
N TYR A 27 1.49 2.43 3.02
CA TYR A 27 2.69 3.16 3.46
C TYR A 27 2.79 3.24 4.99
N ALA A 28 4.01 3.39 5.48
CA ALA A 28 4.33 3.50 6.90
C ALA A 28 5.32 4.64 7.13
N THR A 29 5.06 5.48 8.14
CA THR A 29 5.95 6.58 8.50
C THR A 29 5.70 7.07 9.92
N ASP A 30 6.75 7.52 10.61
CA ASP A 30 6.61 8.16 11.93
C ASP A 30 6.30 9.66 11.80
N ASP A 31 6.58 10.24 10.62
CA ASP A 31 6.39 11.66 10.34
C ASP A 31 5.06 11.85 9.60
N THR A 32 4.02 12.19 10.33
CA THR A 32 2.69 12.42 9.76
C THR A 32 2.58 13.77 9.05
N GLY A 33 3.58 14.66 9.20
CA GLY A 33 3.61 15.97 8.54
C GLY A 33 3.78 15.88 7.04
N ILE A 34 4.17 14.72 6.51
CA ILE A 34 4.39 14.46 5.07
C ILE A 34 3.37 13.48 4.46
N ASN A 35 2.29 13.15 5.17
CA ASN A 35 1.29 12.20 4.69
C ASN A 35 0.65 12.68 3.38
N ALA A 36 0.30 13.96 3.28
CA ALA A 36 -0.37 14.50 2.10
C ALA A 36 0.48 14.34 0.83
N GLU A 37 1.79 14.56 0.93
CA GLU A 37 2.72 14.39 -0.18
C GLU A 37 2.91 12.93 -0.56
N ILE A 38 2.93 12.01 0.42
CA ILE A 38 2.99 10.57 0.15
C ILE A 38 1.70 10.10 -0.52
N GLU A 39 0.54 10.50 0.02
CA GLU A 39 -0.77 10.11 -0.49
C GLU A 39 -1.00 10.64 -1.90
N GLN A 40 -0.61 11.89 -2.19
CA GLN A 40 -0.66 12.45 -3.54
C GLN A 40 0.23 11.66 -4.51
N LEU A 41 1.44 11.29 -4.13
CA LEU A 41 2.33 10.48 -4.97
C LEU A 41 1.72 9.10 -5.28
N ILE A 42 1.05 8.48 -4.31
CA ILE A 42 0.38 7.19 -4.48
C ILE A 42 -0.84 7.31 -5.41
N HIS A 43 -1.61 8.38 -5.28
CA HIS A 43 -2.70 8.70 -6.21
C HIS A 43 -2.21 8.94 -7.63
N ASP A 44 -1.11 9.68 -7.79
CA ASP A 44 -0.48 9.93 -9.09
C ASP A 44 0.00 8.62 -9.74
N ALA A 45 0.42 7.64 -8.93
CA ALA A 45 0.77 6.28 -9.38
C ALA A 45 -0.47 5.40 -9.68
N GLY A 46 -1.68 5.88 -9.44
CA GLY A 46 -2.93 5.20 -9.76
C GLY A 46 -3.46 4.25 -8.69
N PHE A 47 -3.07 4.43 -7.43
CA PHE A 47 -3.48 3.60 -6.31
C PHE A 47 -4.22 4.42 -5.24
N GLU A 48 -4.92 3.72 -4.35
CA GLU A 48 -5.46 4.30 -3.13
C GLU A 48 -4.43 4.16 -1.99
N PRO A 49 -4.04 5.25 -1.31
CA PRO A 49 -3.09 5.16 -0.22
C PRO A 49 -3.73 4.64 1.06
N LEU A 50 -3.01 3.78 1.78
CA LEU A 50 -3.40 3.36 3.12
C LEU A 50 -2.22 3.38 4.09
N ARG A 51 -2.29 4.29 5.07
CA ARG A 51 -1.30 4.38 6.14
C ARG A 51 -1.52 3.27 7.16
N ILE A 52 -0.49 2.47 7.44
CA ILE A 52 -0.61 1.35 8.41
C ILE A 52 0.06 1.62 9.77
N GLY A 53 0.60 2.82 9.97
CA GLY A 53 1.24 3.22 11.23
C GLY A 53 2.66 3.75 11.06
N GLY A 54 3.45 3.63 12.13
CA GLY A 54 4.86 4.01 12.19
C GLY A 54 5.76 3.09 11.37
N ILE A 55 7.04 3.43 11.27
CA ILE A 55 8.00 2.62 10.51
C ILE A 55 8.15 1.20 11.07
N ASP A 56 7.87 1.01 12.36
CA ASP A 56 7.83 -0.30 13.02
C ASP A 56 6.79 -1.26 12.41
N GLN A 57 5.82 -0.72 11.66
CA GLN A 57 4.81 -1.51 10.94
C GLN A 57 5.27 -1.90 9.52
N SER A 58 6.43 -1.44 9.02
CA SER A 58 6.88 -1.70 7.65
C SER A 58 7.00 -3.19 7.33
N ILE A 59 7.32 -4.02 8.32
CA ILE A 59 7.47 -5.47 8.16
C ILE A 59 6.19 -6.15 7.64
N ARG A 60 5.01 -5.56 7.91
CA ARG A 60 3.72 -6.06 7.43
C ARG A 60 3.57 -5.97 5.91
N MET A 61 4.21 -4.98 5.28
CA MET A 61 4.12 -4.71 3.84
C MET A 61 5.35 -5.18 3.04
N GLU A 62 6.35 -5.79 3.69
CA GLU A 62 7.50 -6.40 3.03
C GLU A 62 7.14 -7.75 2.41
N VAL A 63 8.00 -8.29 1.54
CA VAL A 63 7.78 -9.63 0.97
C VAL A 63 7.60 -10.66 2.10
N PHE A 64 6.51 -11.43 2.02
CA PHE A 64 6.00 -12.36 3.05
C PHE A 64 5.26 -11.75 4.25
N GLY A 65 5.19 -10.43 4.36
CA GLY A 65 4.35 -9.74 5.34
C GLY A 65 2.86 -9.98 5.09
N ASP A 66 2.04 -9.81 6.14
CA ASP A 66 0.60 -10.11 6.08
C ASP A 66 -0.19 -9.16 5.16
N LEU A 67 0.36 -7.98 4.86
CA LEU A 67 -0.18 -6.98 3.94
C LEU A 67 0.51 -6.97 2.56
N HIS A 68 1.37 -7.94 2.26
CA HIS A 68 2.01 -8.05 0.94
C HIS A 68 1.33 -9.10 0.05
N GLN A 69 1.28 -8.85 -1.27
CA GLN A 69 0.64 -9.76 -2.24
C GLN A 69 1.30 -11.15 -2.32
N PHE A 70 2.60 -11.24 -2.00
CA PHE A 70 3.35 -12.50 -1.89
C PHE A 70 3.44 -13.00 -0.44
N GLY A 71 2.73 -12.36 0.48
CA GLY A 71 2.50 -12.86 1.83
C GLY A 71 1.04 -13.26 2.01
N ALA A 72 0.40 -12.85 3.10
CA ALA A 72 -0.93 -13.36 3.45
C ALA A 72 -2.07 -12.86 2.55
N LEU A 73 -1.92 -11.71 1.87
CA LEU A 73 -2.97 -11.19 0.98
C LEU A 73 -3.15 -12.04 -0.28
N GLY A 74 -2.07 -12.62 -0.82
CA GLY A 74 -2.10 -13.43 -2.06
C GLY A 74 -2.43 -12.68 -3.35
N LYS A 75 -2.82 -11.40 -3.27
CA LYS A 75 -3.20 -10.52 -4.39
C LYS A 75 -3.07 -9.05 -4.01
N THR A 76 -3.24 -8.15 -4.98
CA THR A 76 -3.58 -6.75 -4.68
C THR A 76 -5.00 -6.70 -4.11
N VAL A 77 -5.27 -5.68 -3.29
CA VAL A 77 -6.54 -5.53 -2.57
C VAL A 77 -7.12 -4.14 -2.77
N THR A 78 -8.44 -4.03 -2.72
CA THR A 78 -9.14 -2.74 -2.70
C THR A 78 -9.11 -2.12 -1.30
N LEU A 79 -9.49 -0.84 -1.17
CA LEU A 79 -9.51 -0.17 0.14
C LEU A 79 -10.41 -0.88 1.17
N PRO A 80 -11.65 -1.31 0.84
CA PRO A 80 -12.47 -2.07 1.78
C PRO A 80 -11.80 -3.38 2.23
N GLU A 81 -11.22 -4.15 1.31
CA GLU A 81 -10.52 -5.40 1.63
C GLU A 81 -9.31 -5.16 2.53
N ALA A 82 -8.57 -4.07 2.30
CA ALA A 82 -7.39 -3.70 3.08
C ALA A 82 -7.75 -3.25 4.50
N GLN A 83 -8.83 -2.47 4.67
CA GLN A 83 -9.28 -1.98 5.97
C GLN A 83 -9.70 -3.11 6.93
N GLU A 84 -10.11 -4.27 6.42
CA GLU A 84 -10.38 -5.44 7.25
C GLU A 84 -9.12 -6.11 7.83
N LYS A 85 -7.92 -5.71 7.36
CA LYS A 85 -6.63 -6.32 7.73
C LYS A 85 -5.74 -5.43 8.58
N VAL A 86 -5.99 -4.12 8.61
CA VAL A 86 -5.12 -3.14 9.30
C VAL A 86 -5.46 -3.02 10.77
#